data_AF-D5EKP6-F1
#
_entry.id   AF-D5EKP6-F1
#
_cell.length_a   1.000
_cell.length_b   1.000
_cell.length_c   1.000
_cell.angle_alpha   90.00
_cell.angle_beta   90.00
_cell.angle_gamma   90.00
#
_symmetry.space_group_name_H-M   'P 1'
#
loop_
_entity.id
_entity.type
_entity.pdbx_description
1 polymer ?
#
loop_
_entity_poly.entity_id
_entity_poly.type
_entity_poly.pdbx_seq_one_letter_code
_entity_poly.pdbx_strand_id
1 'polypeptide(L)'
;MIDLVKKTMLAGVGLAVVTKDKVLVSLDELVEKGKLTKEEAAEMSEKIIEQGREETEKARTEAGKLFGEMLTKANLATKGQLEALEARVTELEGKLHKEFPNEDA
;
A
#
# COMPACT_ATOMS: atom_id res chain seq x y z
N MET A 1 -32.89 -9.61 4.54
CA MET A 1 -32.61 -9.13 5.92
C MET A 1 -31.13 -9.31 6.29
N ILE A 2 -30.56 -10.53 6.21
CA ILE A 2 -29.12 -10.79 6.48
C ILE A 2 -28.19 -9.95 5.59
N ASP A 3 -28.51 -9.78 4.30
CA ASP A 3 -27.71 -8.95 3.38
C ASP A 3 -27.65 -7.48 3.78
N LEU A 4 -28.72 -6.95 4.38
CA LEU A 4 -28.76 -5.56 4.79
C LEU A 4 -27.90 -5.33 6.03
N VAL A 5 -27.88 -6.30 6.96
CA VAL A 5 -26.98 -6.30 8.13
C VAL A 5 -25.52 -6.45 7.72
N LYS A 6 -25.22 -7.33 6.77
CA LYS A 6 -23.86 -7.45 6.20
C LYS A 6 -23.42 -6.16 5.52
N LYS A 7 -24.30 -5.54 4.72
CA LYS A 7 -24.01 -4.25 4.05
C LYS A 7 -23.89 -3.08 5.03
N THR A 8 -24.69 -3.03 6.11
CA THR A 8 -24.57 -1.99 7.13
C THR A 8 -23.38 -2.20 8.07
N MET A 9 -23.01 -3.46 8.37
CA MET A 9 -21.72 -3.76 9.01
C MET A 9 -20.56 -3.34 8.11
N LEU A 10 -20.56 -3.72 6.82
CA LEU A 10 -19.49 -3.31 5.89
C LEU A 10 -19.43 -1.77 5.69
N ALA A 11 -20.58 -1.10 5.63
CA ALA A 11 -20.64 0.36 5.53
C ALA A 11 -20.23 1.05 6.84
N GLY A 12 -20.50 0.44 8.00
CA GLY A 12 -20.02 0.88 9.30
C GLY A 12 -18.51 0.67 9.48
N VAL A 13 -17.99 -0.43 8.94
CA VAL A 13 -16.55 -0.78 8.90
C VAL A 13 -15.76 0.13 7.95
N GLY A 14 -16.42 0.76 6.97
CA GLY A 14 -15.80 1.78 6.13
C GLY A 14 -15.55 3.12 6.85
N LEU A 15 -16.30 3.41 7.91
CA LEU A 15 -16.17 4.64 8.73
C LEU A 15 -15.51 4.39 10.09
N ALA A 16 -15.62 3.16 10.63
CA ALA A 16 -14.90 2.72 11.82
C ALA A 16 -13.68 1.90 11.40
N VAL A 17 -12.48 2.40 11.70
CA VAL A 17 -11.23 1.64 11.56
C VAL A 17 -11.38 0.30 12.26
N VAL A 18 -11.44 -0.79 11.49
CA VAL A 18 -11.43 -2.14 12.06
C VAL A 18 -10.02 -2.44 12.52
N THR A 19 -9.81 -2.36 13.82
CA THR A 19 -8.54 -2.72 14.46
C THR A 19 -8.55 -4.19 14.87
N LYS A 20 -7.34 -4.77 15.00
CA LYS A 20 -7.15 -6.14 15.47
C LYS A 20 -7.90 -6.40 16.77
N ASP A 21 -7.87 -5.46 17.72
CA ASP A 21 -8.56 -5.59 19.00
C ASP A 21 -10.08 -5.70 18.85
N LYS A 22 -10.69 -4.94 17.92
CA LYS A 22 -12.13 -5.01 17.66
C LYS A 22 -12.56 -6.30 17.02
N VAL A 23 -11.70 -6.88 16.18
CA VAL A 23 -11.93 -8.22 15.59
C VAL A 23 -11.90 -9.28 16.68
N LEU A 24 -10.88 -9.26 17.55
CA LEU A 24 -10.74 -10.23 18.64
C LEU A 24 -11.93 -10.20 19.60
N VAL A 25 -12.35 -9.01 20.03
CA VAL A 25 -13.54 -8.84 20.90
C VAL A 25 -14.80 -9.37 20.22
N SER A 26 -14.97 -9.13 18.92
CA SER A 26 -16.14 -9.61 18.18
C SER A 26 -16.17 -11.14 18.05
N LEU A 27 -15.00 -11.76 17.88
CA LEU A 27 -14.85 -13.21 17.84
C LEU A 27 -15.10 -13.84 19.23
N ASP A 28 -14.56 -13.26 20.29
CA ASP A 28 -14.79 -13.72 21.67
C ASP A 28 -16.29 -13.66 22.05
N GLU A 29 -16.99 -12.58 21.68
CA GLU A 29 -18.45 -12.50 21.90
C GLU A 29 -19.21 -13.60 21.16
N LEU A 30 -18.74 -14.04 19.99
CA LEU A 30 -19.36 -15.12 19.24
C LEU A 30 -19.11 -16.47 19.90
N VAL A 31 -17.95 -16.65 20.54
CA VAL A 31 -17.63 -17.82 21.36
C VAL A 31 -18.50 -17.85 22.61
N GLU A 32 -18.62 -16.74 23.34
CA GLU A 32 -19.48 -16.65 24.54
C GLU A 32 -20.95 -16.93 24.24
N LYS A 33 -21.42 -16.49 23.07
CA LYS A 33 -22.79 -16.76 22.58
C LYS A 33 -22.97 -18.21 22.07
N GLY A 34 -21.93 -19.04 22.12
CA GLY A 34 -21.94 -20.44 21.65
C GLY A 34 -22.10 -20.59 20.14
N LYS A 35 -21.86 -19.51 19.37
CA LYS A 35 -21.98 -19.50 17.91
C LYS A 35 -20.72 -19.94 17.20
N LEU A 36 -19.59 -19.92 17.91
CA LEU A 36 -18.27 -20.31 17.45
C LEU A 36 -17.56 -21.07 18.57
N THR A 37 -16.76 -22.05 18.19
CA THR A 37 -15.80 -22.68 19.12
C THR A 37 -14.54 -21.82 19.26
N LYS A 38 -13.76 -22.07 20.32
CA LYS A 38 -12.48 -21.38 20.51
C LYS A 38 -11.50 -21.67 19.38
N GLU A 39 -11.45 -22.91 18.90
CA GLU A 39 -10.64 -23.29 17.74
C GLU A 39 -11.04 -22.51 16.47
N GLU A 40 -12.33 -22.44 16.14
CA GLU A 40 -12.79 -21.70 14.95
C GLU A 40 -12.52 -20.19 15.05
N ALA A 41 -12.63 -19.61 16.25
CA ALA A 41 -12.29 -18.21 16.47
C ALA A 41 -10.78 -17.95 16.27
N ALA A 42 -9.92 -18.86 16.74
CA ALA A 42 -8.48 -18.78 16.54
C ALA A 42 -8.11 -18.86 15.05
N GLU A 43 -8.66 -19.83 14.33
CA GLU A 43 -8.43 -20.01 12.88
C GLU A 43 -8.90 -18.79 12.07
N MET A 44 -10.07 -18.24 12.43
CA MET A 44 -10.60 -17.05 11.77
C MET A 44 -9.75 -15.81 12.04
N SER A 45 -9.21 -15.67 13.25
CA SER A 45 -8.31 -14.57 13.60
C SER A 45 -7.02 -14.60 12.79
N GLU A 46 -6.43 -15.78 12.60
CA GLU A 46 -5.21 -15.97 11.83
C GLU A 46 -5.44 -15.67 10.35
N LYS A 47 -6.57 -16.12 9.81
CA LYS A 47 -6.97 -15.84 8.43
C LYS A 47 -7.20 -14.34 8.19
N ILE A 48 -7.81 -13.62 9.13
CA ILE A 48 -8.02 -12.17 9.02
C ILE A 48 -6.68 -11.43 9.05
N ILE A 49 -5.74 -11.86 9.89
CA ILE A 49 -4.39 -11.27 9.96
C ILE A 49 -3.65 -11.47 8.64
N GLU A 50 -3.64 -12.69 8.10
CA GLU A 50 -2.92 -13.00 6.85
C GLU A 50 -3.53 -12.23 5.67
N GLN A 51 -4.85 -12.28 5.50
CA GLN A 51 -5.55 -11.53 4.45
C GLN A 51 -5.36 -10.02 4.61
N GLY A 52 -5.40 -9.51 5.84
CA GLY A 52 -5.13 -8.10 6.12
C GLY A 52 -3.74 -7.68 5.68
N ARG A 53 -2.73 -8.55 5.86
CA ARG A 53 -1.36 -8.28 5.42
C ARG A 53 -1.25 -8.21 3.90
N GLU A 54 -1.81 -9.20 3.19
CA GLU A 54 -1.79 -9.22 1.72
C GLU A 54 -2.52 -8.02 1.11
N GLU A 55 -3.72 -7.70 1.62
CA GLU A 55 -4.50 -6.57 1.12
C GLU A 55 -3.83 -5.22 1.44
N THR A 56 -3.15 -5.10 2.58
CA THR A 56 -2.38 -3.89 2.92
C THR A 56 -1.19 -3.69 1.95
N GLU A 57 -0.46 -4.74 1.60
CA GLU A 57 0.65 -4.65 0.65
C GLU A 57 0.18 -4.29 -0.76
N LYS A 58 -0.94 -4.89 -1.22
CA LYS A 58 -1.57 -4.51 -2.49
C LYS A 58 -2.02 -3.05 -2.48
N ALA A 59 -2.73 -2.63 -1.43
CA ALA A 59 -3.19 -1.26 -1.28
C ALA A 59 -2.02 -0.26 -1.26
N ARG A 60 -0.91 -0.60 -0.59
CA ARG A 60 0.30 0.23 -0.56
C ARG A 60 0.95 0.36 -1.93
N THR A 61 0.98 -0.72 -2.70
CA THR A 61 1.52 -0.74 -4.08
C THR A 61 0.67 0.12 -5.00
N GLU A 62 -0.65 -0.08 -4.99
CA GLU A 62 -1.59 0.72 -5.79
C GLU A 62 -1.58 2.20 -5.40
N ALA A 63 -1.53 2.51 -4.10
CA ALA A 63 -1.39 3.89 -3.63
C ALA A 63 -0.08 4.51 -4.14
N GLY A 64 1.05 3.79 -4.04
CA GLY A 64 2.34 4.26 -4.55
C GLY A 64 2.30 4.58 -6.05
N LYS A 65 1.65 3.72 -6.84
CA LYS A 65 1.43 3.95 -8.27
C LYS A 65 0.56 5.18 -8.52
N LEU A 66 -0.55 5.32 -7.79
CA LEU A 66 -1.46 6.45 -7.92
C LEU A 66 -0.76 7.78 -7.61
N PHE A 67 0.06 7.81 -6.55
CA PHE A 67 0.89 8.98 -6.22
C PHE A 67 1.91 9.28 -7.31
N GLY A 68 2.60 8.26 -7.85
CA GLY A 68 3.54 8.43 -8.96
C GLY A 68 2.88 9.00 -10.23
N GLU A 69 1.70 8.49 -10.59
CA GLU A 69 0.91 9.02 -11.71
C GLU A 69 0.46 10.47 -11.47
N MET A 70 0.08 10.81 -10.23
CA MET A 70 -0.32 12.16 -9.86
C MET A 70 0.85 13.16 -9.97
N LEU A 71 2.04 12.78 -9.47
CA LEU A 71 3.26 13.59 -9.61
C LEU A 71 3.61 13.82 -11.08
N THR A 72 3.51 12.77 -11.89
CA THR A 72 3.75 12.85 -13.35
C THR A 72 2.75 13.80 -14.02
N LYS A 73 1.45 13.69 -13.70
CA LYS A 73 0.40 14.59 -14.22
C LYS A 73 0.60 16.05 -13.79
N ALA A 74 1.20 16.27 -12.61
CA ALA A 74 1.55 17.59 -12.12
C ALA A 74 2.84 18.16 -12.75
N ASN A 75 3.46 17.45 -13.71
CA ASN A 75 4.78 17.77 -14.28
C ASN A 75 5.90 17.85 -13.23
N LEU A 76 5.78 17.13 -12.12
CA LEU A 76 6.81 17.04 -11.11
C LEU A 76 7.73 15.86 -11.43
N ALA A 77 9.02 16.15 -11.59
CA ALA A 77 10.04 15.11 -11.78
C ALA A 77 10.24 14.33 -10.49
N THR A 78 10.29 13.00 -10.60
CA THR A 78 10.70 12.14 -9.48
C THR A 78 12.21 12.17 -9.30
N LYS A 79 12.70 11.87 -8.09
CA LYS A 79 14.13 11.82 -7.79
C LYS A 79 14.90 10.89 -8.73
N GLY A 80 14.35 9.70 -9.02
CA GLY A 80 14.99 8.74 -9.94
C GLY A 80 15.08 9.24 -11.38
N GLN A 81 14.10 10.01 -11.85
CA GLN A 81 14.17 10.66 -13.18
C GLN A 81 15.26 11.73 -13.22
N LEU A 82 15.45 12.47 -12.12
CA LEU A 82 16.50 13.48 -12.02
C LEU A 82 17.90 12.84 -12.02
N GLU A 83 18.11 11.79 -11.23
CA GLU A 83 19.38 11.05 -11.20
C GLU A 83 19.71 10.41 -12.56
N ALA A 84 18.70 9.85 -13.25
CA ALA A 84 18.88 9.31 -14.60
C ALA A 84 19.25 10.40 -15.62
N LEU A 85 18.71 11.62 -15.46
CA LEU A 85 19.07 12.75 -16.31
C LEU A 85 20.51 13.22 -16.02
N GLU A 86 20.89 13.33 -14.75
CA GLU A 86 22.23 13.71 -14.31
C GLU A 86 23.30 12.74 -14.82
N ALA A 87 23.05 11.43 -14.75
CA ALA A 87 23.94 10.41 -15.31
C ALA A 87 24.11 10.55 -16.83
N ARG A 88 23.02 10.81 -17.56
CA ARG A 88 23.07 11.04 -19.02
C ARG A 88 23.83 12.33 -19.36
N VAL A 89 23.64 13.40 -18.59
CA VAL A 89 24.36 14.66 -18.77
C VAL A 89 25.86 14.45 -18.55
N THR A 90 26.23 13.79 -17.45
CA THR A 90 27.64 13.47 -17.15
C THR A 90 28.30 12.62 -18.26
N GLU A 91 27.58 11.63 -18.80
CA GLU A 91 28.08 10.81 -19.91
C GLU A 91 28.29 11.65 -21.18
N LEU A 92 27.33 12.53 -21.51
CA LEU A 92 27.41 13.41 -22.67
C LEU A 92 28.55 14.43 -22.52
N GLU A 93 28.71 15.03 -21.35
CA GLU A 93 29.83 15.93 -21.03
C GLU A 93 31.18 15.20 -21.17
N GLY A 94 31.28 13.96 -20.68
CA GLY A 94 32.48 13.14 -20.83
C GLY A 94 32.80 12.77 -22.28
N LYS A 95 31.78 12.53 -23.12
CA LYS A 95 31.97 12.29 -24.57
C LYS A 95 32.39 13.57 -25.29
N LEU A 96 31.73 14.68 -24.98
CA LEU A 96 32.04 15.98 -25.57
C LEU A 96 33.48 16.39 -25.25
N HIS A 97 33.94 16.21 -24.01
CA HIS A 97 35.31 16.50 -23.60
C HIS A 97 36.36 15.61 -24.31
N LYS A 98 35.98 14.40 -24.74
CA LYS A 98 36.85 13.53 -25.54
C LYS A 98 36.92 13.94 -27.02
N GLU A 99 35.81 14.35 -27.60
CA GLU A 99 35.75 14.78 -29.01
C GLU A 99 36.28 16.20 -29.22
N PHE A 100 36.06 17.07 -28.25
CA PHE A 100 36.54 18.44 -28.22
C PHE A 100 37.22 18.67 -26.86
N PRO A 101 38.51 18.29 -26.73
CA PRO A 101 39.26 18.63 -25.55
C PRO A 101 39.36 20.15 -25.48
N ASN A 102 38.56 20.76 -24.61
CA ASN A 102 38.76 22.17 -24.28
C ASN A 102 40.10 22.24 -23.54
N GLU A 103 41.13 22.78 -24.21
CA GLU A 103 42.33 23.28 -23.55
C GLU A 103 41.94 24.52 -22.75
N ASP A 104 41.26 24.37 -21.62
CA ASP A 104 41.04 25.47 -20.68
C ASP A 104 40.94 24.95 -19.24
N ALA A 105 42.13 24.72 -18.64
CA ALA A 105 42.54 25.17 -17.30
C ALA A 105 44.03 24.91 -17.10
#